data_AF-A0A954EZZ1-F1
#
_entry.id   AF-A0A954EZZ1-F1
#
_cell.length_a   1.000
_cell.length_b   1.000
_cell.length_c   1.000
_cell.angle_alpha   90.00
_cell.angle_beta   90.00
_cell.angle_gamma   90.00
#
_symmetry.space_group_name_H-M   'P 1'
#
loop_
_entity.id
_entity.type
_entity.pdbx_description
1 polymer ?
#
loop_
_entity_poly.entity_id
_entity_poly.type
_entity_poly.pdbx_seq_one_letter_code
_entity_poly.pdbx_strand_id
1 'polypeptide(L)' 'MQELLIELSVGETIQIGAFSVTVLEVDGDDLVVEIESDGTPGSLVDLEALRDALQLV' A
#
# COMPACT_ATOMS: atom_id res chain seq x y z
N MET A 1 6.65 -18.34 -6.47
CA MET A 1 6.04 -17.09 -5.98
C MET A 1 4.85 -16.83 -6.88
N GLN A 2 3.67 -16.57 -6.32
CA GLN A 2 2.47 -16.25 -7.11
C GLN A 2 2.29 -14.74 -7.07
N GLU A 3 2.23 -14.11 -8.23
CA GLU A 3 1.97 -12.68 -8.37
C GLU A 3 0.45 -12.50 -8.48
N LEU A 4 -0.09 -11.58 -7.68
CA LEU A 4 -1.51 -11.20 -7.73
C LEU A 4 -1.59 -9.75 -8.21
N LEU A 5 -2.08 -9.58 -9.43
CA LEU A 5 -2.29 -8.25 -10.02
C LEU A 5 -3.71 -7.80 -9.68
N ILE A 6 -3.82 -6.60 -9.12
CA ILE A 6 -5.09 -6.00 -8.69
C ILE A 6 -5.14 -4.59 -9.27
N GLU A 7 -6.23 -4.28 -9.95
CA GLU A 7 -6.51 -2.95 -10.47
C GLU A 7 -7.32 -2.18 -9.44
N LEU A 8 -6.88 -0.97 -9.09
CA LEU A 8 -7.52 -0.08 -8.13
C LEU A 8 -7.70 1.31 -8.75
N SER A 9 -8.87 1.89 -8.57
CA SER A 9 -9.19 3.26 -8.97
C SER A 9 -8.94 4.24 -7.82
N VAL A 10 -8.81 5.52 -8.16
CA VAL A 10 -8.75 6.60 -7.16
C VAL A 10 -10.02 6.58 -6.30
N GLY A 11 -9.83 6.61 -4.98
CA GLY A 11 -10.88 6.48 -3.97
C GLY A 11 -11.20 5.04 -3.56
N GLU A 12 -10.60 4.04 -4.20
CA GLU A 12 -10.75 2.64 -3.79
C GLU A 12 -9.75 2.26 -2.68
N THR A 13 -10.20 1.35 -1.81
CA THR A 13 -9.43 0.84 -0.68
C THR A 13 -9.29 -0.66 -0.80
N ILE A 14 -8.08 -1.16 -0.58
CA ILE A 14 -7.78 -2.59 -0.47
C ILE A 14 -7.24 -2.93 0.91
N GLN A 15 -7.66 -4.09 1.43
CA GLN A 15 -7.13 -4.63 2.66
C GLN A 15 -6.02 -5.65 2.36
N ILE A 16 -4.83 -5.40 2.90
CA ILE A 16 -3.64 -6.27 2.79
C ILE A 16 -3.20 -6.65 4.20
N GLY A 17 -3.65 -7.82 4.68
CA GLY A 17 -3.38 -8.28 6.04
C GLY A 17 -3.99 -7.35 7.09
N ALA A 18 -3.13 -6.69 7.87
CA ALA A 18 -3.52 -5.73 8.92
C ALA A 18 -3.52 -4.27 8.45
N PHE A 19 -3.30 -4.04 7.15
CA PHE A 19 -3.24 -2.71 6.56
C PHE A 19 -4.43 -2.49 5.62
N SER A 20 -4.93 -1.27 5.65
CA SER A 20 -5.87 -0.73 4.69
C SER A 20 -5.12 0.27 3.82
N VAL A 21 -5.09 0.06 2.50
CA VAL A 21 -4.41 0.94 1.55
C VAL A 21 -5.48 1.59 0.68
N THR A 22 -5.58 2.91 0.73
CA THR A 22 -6.52 3.70 -0.07
C THR A 22 -5.75 4.52 -1.10
N VAL A 23 -6.16 4.44 -2.36
CA VAL A 23 -5.60 5.30 -3.42
C VAL A 23 -6.24 6.67 -3.31
N LEU A 24 -5.47 7.70 -2.97
CA LEU A 24 -5.98 9.06 -2.83
C LEU A 24 -5.91 9.85 -4.12
N GLU A 25 -4.78 9.75 -4.83
CA GLU A 25 -4.52 10.54 -6.03
C GLU A 25 -3.47 9.85 -6.91
N VAL A 26 -3.55 10.12 -8.22
CA VAL A 26 -2.53 9.78 -9.21
C VAL A 26 -2.11 11.10 -9.86
N ASP A 27 -0.87 11.52 -9.65
CA ASP A 27 -0.28 12.72 -10.24
C ASP A 27 0.79 12.33 -11.26
N GLY A 28 0.38 12.14 -12.52
CA GLY A 28 1.27 11.67 -13.58
C GLY A 28 1.76 10.25 -13.33
N ASP A 29 3.05 10.11 -13.02
CA ASP A 29 3.71 8.84 -12.68
C ASP A 29 3.77 8.61 -11.15
N ASP A 30 3.40 9.60 -10.34
CA ASP A 30 3.39 9.50 -8.88
C ASP A 30 2.03 9.01 -8.36
N LEU A 31 2.08 8.06 -7.43
CA LEU A 31 0.91 7.49 -6.76
C LEU A 31 0.87 7.91 -5.29
N VAL A 32 -0.21 8.58 -4.89
CA VAL A 32 -0.45 8.97 -3.50
C VAL A 32 -1.42 7.98 -2.86
N VAL A 33 -0.95 7.29 -1.82
CA VAL A 33 -1.75 6.33 -1.06
C VAL A 33 -1.80 6.70 0.41
N GLU A 34 -2.95 6.45 1.03
CA GLU A 34 -3.09 6.43 2.49
C GLU A 34 -2.98 4.98 2.97
N ILE A 35 -2.18 4.76 4.01
CA ILE A 35 -2.01 3.44 4.62
C ILE A 35 -2.43 3.55 6.08
N GLU A 36 -3.55 2.94 6.40
CA GLU A 36 -4.04 2.80 7.77
C GLU A 36 -3.67 1.41 8.30
N SER A 37 -3.16 1.35 9.53
CA SER A 37 -2.99 0.08 10.26
C SER A 37 -4.19 -0.07 11.18
N ASP A 38 -4.74 -1.28 11.32
CA ASP A 38 -5.88 -1.59 12.19
C ASP A 38 -5.52 -1.50 13.71
N GLY A 39 -4.58 -0.63 14.07
CA GLY A 39 -4.26 -0.30 15.44
C GLY A 39 -3.58 -1.43 16.21
N THR A 40 -3.00 -2.44 15.55
CA THR A 40 -2.15 -3.42 16.24
C THR A 40 -0.81 -2.75 16.58
N PRO A 41 -0.60 -2.28 17.83
CA PRO A 41 0.58 -1.51 18.19
C PRO A 41 1.72 -2.52 18.36
N GLY A 42 2.62 -2.58 17.38
CA GLY A 42 3.70 -3.56 17.36
C GLY A 42 4.13 -3.99 15.96
N SER A 43 3.31 -3.73 14.94
CA SER A 43 3.75 -3.81 13.55
C SER A 43 4.40 -2.49 13.18
N LEU A 44 5.65 -2.31 13.63
CA LEU A 44 6.58 -1.45 12.91
C LEU A 44 6.72 -2.11 11.54
N VAL A 45 5.87 -1.72 10.57
CA VAL A 45 6.27 -1.90 9.19
C VAL A 45 7.51 -1.06 9.10
N ASP A 46 8.67 -1.71 9.04
CA ASP A 46 9.90 -1.05 8.65
C ASP A 46 9.54 -0.30 7.36
N LEU A 47 9.44 1.02 7.43
CA LEU A 47 9.18 1.87 6.26
C LEU A 47 10.24 1.59 5.18
N GLU A 48 11.40 1.07 5.59
CA GLU A 48 12.43 0.51 4.72
C GLU A 48 12.00 -0.77 4.00
N ALA A 49 11.30 -1.71 4.65
CA ALA A 49 10.77 -2.91 4.01
C ALA A 49 9.63 -2.59 3.03
N LEU A 50 8.79 -1.59 3.32
CA LEU A 50 7.78 -1.10 2.38
C LEU A 50 8.42 -0.39 1.18
N ARG A 51 9.46 0.45 1.42
CA ARG A 51 10.26 1.07 0.37
C ARG A 51 10.93 0.03 -0.52
N ASP A 52 11.56 -0.99 0.05
CA ASP A 52 12.23 -2.06 -0.70
C ASP A 52 11.25 -2.87 -1.55
N ALA A 53 10.04 -3.14 -1.03
CA ALA A 53 8.97 -3.79 -1.78
C ALA A 53 8.43 -2.94 -2.95
N LEU A 54 8.44 -1.61 -2.83
CA LEU A 54 7.99 -0.69 -3.87
C LEU A 54 9.09 -0.32 -4.89
N GLN A 55 10.37 -0.53 -4.57
CA GLN A 55 11.51 -0.23 -5.46
C GLN A 55 11.85 -1.36 -6.45
N LEU A 56 11.05 -2.44 -6.50
CA LEU A 56 11.29 -3.57 -7.39
C LEU A 56 10.34 -3.55 -8.60
N VAL A 57 10.47 -2.51 -9.43
CA VAL A 57 9.99 -2.44 -10.82
C VAL A 57 10.90 -1.55 -11.65
#